data_AF-R8ANB2-F1
#
_entry.id   AF-R8ANB2-F1
#
_cell.length_a   1.000
_cell.length_b   1.000
_cell.length_c   1.000
_cell.angle_alpha   90.00
_cell.angle_beta   90.00
_cell.angle_gamma   90.00
#
_symmetry.space_group_name_H-M   'P 1'
#
loop_
_entity.id
_entity.type
_entity.pdbx_description
1 polymer ?
#
loop_
_entity_poly.entity_id
_entity_poly.type
_entity_poly.pdbx_seq_one_letter_code
_entity_poly.pdbx_strand_id
1 'polypeptide(L)' 'MTAQISIRIPSALVSPSEFARLEGISRNTVYAWCCRGTLAKYMQPKTNGRARTKIYYAKYKLNQMTEALGHSRFEIIIGD' A
#
# COMPACT_ATOMS: atom_id res chain seq x y z
N MET A 1 2.47 17.34 22.40
CA MET A 1 1.28 17.16 21.53
C MET A 1 1.66 16.18 20.44
N THR A 2 1.11 14.97 20.45
CA THR A 2 1.32 14.00 19.36
C THR A 2 0.46 14.41 18.17
N ALA A 3 1.08 14.76 17.05
CA ALA A 3 0.35 15.06 15.82
C ALA A 3 -0.43 13.81 15.39
N GLN A 4 -1.75 13.95 15.27
CA GLN A 4 -2.63 12.91 14.74
C GLN A 4 -2.70 13.13 13.22
N ILE A 5 -2.10 12.22 12.47
CA ILE A 5 -1.98 12.34 11.02
C ILE A 5 -3.01 11.40 10.42
N SER A 6 -4.06 11.98 9.84
CA SER A 6 -5.11 11.24 9.14
C SER A 6 -4.75 11.09 7.66
N ILE A 7 -4.66 9.84 7.22
CA ILE A 7 -4.35 9.49 5.83
C ILE A 7 -5.63 9.01 5.19
N ARG A 8 -6.09 9.72 4.16
CA ARG A 8 -7.21 9.27 3.34
C ARG A 8 -6.67 8.40 2.22
N ILE A 9 -7.16 7.17 2.16
CA ILE A 9 -6.89 6.25 1.05
C ILE A 9 -8.21 5.80 0.42
N PRO A 10 -8.28 5.72 -0.92
CA PRO A 10 -9.52 5.34 -1.59
C PRO A 10 -9.86 3.86 -1.42
N SER A 11 -8.87 3.02 -1.11
CA SER A 11 -9.07 1.58 -0.87
C SER A 11 -7.94 0.98 -0.05
N ALA A 12 -8.30 0.10 0.89
CA ALA A 12 -7.32 -0.60 1.73
C ALA A 12 -6.58 -1.72 0.99
N LEU A 13 -7.24 -2.36 0.04
CA LEU A 13 -6.68 -3.36 -0.87
C LEU A 13 -6.83 -2.88 -2.31
N VAL A 14 -5.73 -2.93 -3.05
CA VAL A 14 -5.70 -2.46 -4.44
C VAL A 14 -5.04 -3.50 -5.33
N SER A 15 -5.41 -3.52 -6.61
CA SER A 15 -4.64 -4.25 -7.63
C SER A 15 -3.31 -3.54 -7.94
N PRO A 16 -2.30 -4.22 -8.50
CA PRO A 16 -1.06 -3.57 -8.97
C PRO A 16 -1.31 -2.43 -9.96
N SER A 17 -2.36 -2.54 -10.78
CA SER A 17 -2.78 -1.49 -11.71
C SER A 17 -3.33 -0.26 -11.01
N GLU A 18 -4.13 -0.45 -9.96
CA GLU A 18 -4.64 0.65 -9.14
C GLU A 18 -3.53 1.25 -8.30
N PHE A 19 -2.63 0.44 -7.73
CA PHE A 19 -1.44 0.90 -7.02
C PHE A 19 -0.60 1.83 -7.90
N ALA A 20 -0.36 1.44 -9.16
CA ALA A 20 0.33 2.26 -10.14
C ALA A 20 -0.37 3.62 -10.35
N ARG A 21 -1.70 3.61 -10.44
CA ARG A 21 -2.51 4.83 -10.60
C ARG A 21 -2.44 5.74 -9.38
N LEU A 22 -2.51 5.18 -8.17
CA LEU A 22 -2.50 5.93 -6.91
C LEU A 22 -1.14 6.55 -6.62
N GLU A 23 -0.05 5.81 -6.87
CA GLU A 23 1.32 6.31 -6.69
C GLU A 23 1.81 7.15 -7.88
N GLY A 24 1.06 7.21 -8.98
CA GLY A 24 1.47 7.91 -10.20
C GLY A 24 2.68 7.29 -10.90
N ILE A 25 2.92 5.99 -10.72
CA ILE A 25 4.06 5.25 -11.29
C ILE A 25 3.62 4.29 -12.39
N SER A 26 4.58 3.83 -13.19
CA SER A 26 4.29 2.86 -14.25
C SER A 26 3.90 1.49 -13.67
N ARG A 27 2.99 0.77 -14.33
CA ARG A 27 2.66 -0.61 -13.95
C ARG A 27 3.89 -1.51 -13.92
N ASN A 28 4.81 -1.33 -14.87
CA ASN A 28 6.06 -2.08 -14.93
C ASN A 28 6.91 -1.86 -13.67
N THR A 29 6.95 -0.63 -13.14
CA THR A 29 7.64 -0.34 -11.87
C THR A 29 7.02 -1.12 -10.72
N VAL A 30 5.68 -1.16 -10.64
CA VAL A 30 4.97 -1.93 -9.59
C VAL A 30 5.26 -3.42 -9.72
N TYR A 31 5.22 -3.97 -10.93
CA TYR A 31 5.59 -5.38 -11.18
C TYR A 31 7.05 -5.64 -10.82
N ALA A 32 7.97 -4.73 -11.14
CA ALA A 32 9.37 -4.85 -10.74
C ALA A 32 9.53 -4.85 -9.22
N TRP A 33 8.81 -4.01 -8.48
CA TRP A 33 8.82 -3.99 -7.01
C TRP A 33 8.20 -5.25 -6.40
N CYS A 34 7.20 -5.80 -7.06
CA CYS A 34 6.60 -7.08 -6.72
C CYS A 34 7.62 -8.23 -6.90
N CYS A 35 8.33 -8.28 -8.03
CA CYS A 35 9.35 -9.29 -8.32
C CYS A 35 10.62 -9.14 -7.47
N ARG A 36 11.05 -7.90 -7.20
CA ARG A 36 12.21 -7.61 -6.34
C ARG A 36 11.94 -7.84 -4.85
N GLY A 37 10.70 -8.17 -4.47
CA GLY A 37 10.32 -8.43 -3.07
C GLY A 37 10.06 -7.19 -2.23
N THR A 38 10.21 -5.98 -2.78
CA THR A 38 9.92 -4.71 -2.09
C THR A 38 8.48 -4.63 -1.61
N LEU A 39 7.54 -5.12 -2.43
CA LEU A 39 6.11 -5.15 -2.09
C LEU A 39 5.66 -6.48 -1.47
N ALA A 40 6.54 -7.48 -1.32
CA ALA A 40 6.15 -8.82 -0.87
C ALA A 40 5.48 -8.82 0.51
N LYS A 41 5.91 -7.96 1.43
CA LYS A 41 5.32 -7.79 2.77
C LYS A 41 3.88 -7.24 2.77
N TYR A 42 3.49 -6.60 1.67
CA TYR A 42 2.18 -5.98 1.48
C TYR A 42 1.32 -6.74 0.48
N MET A 43 1.82 -7.82 -0.11
CA MET A 43 1.03 -8.63 -1.03
C MET A 43 0.11 -9.58 -0.27
N GLN A 44 -1.12 -9.69 -0.74
CA GLN A 44 -2.03 -10.72 -0.25
C GLN A 44 -1.57 -12.08 -0.78
N PRO A 45 -1.43 -13.11 0.08
CA PRO A 45 -1.09 -14.45 -0.35
C PRO A 45 -2.15 -14.97 -1.32
N LYS A 46 -1.70 -15.56 -2.43
CA LYS A 46 -2.60 -16.17 -3.41
C LYS A 46 -3.05 -17.52 -2.87
N THR A 47 -4.31 -17.61 -2.46
CA THR A 47 -4.91 -18.89 -2.02
C THR A 47 -5.02 -19.89 -3.18
N ASN A 48 -5.18 -19.39 -4.42
CA ASN A 48 -5.24 -20.20 -5.63
C ASN A 48 -4.33 -19.58 -6.71
N GLY A 49 -3.63 -20.38 -7.51
CA GLY A 49 -2.69 -19.90 -8.54
C GLY A 49 -3.27 -18.94 -9.60
N ARG A 50 -4.60 -18.84 -9.69
CA ARG A 50 -5.35 -17.90 -10.56
C ARG A 50 -5.85 -16.63 -9.85
N ALA A 51 -5.62 -16.49 -8.54
CA ALA A 51 -6.07 -15.34 -7.79
C ALA A 51 -5.34 -14.08 -8.24
N ARG A 52 -6.10 -13.01 -8.50
CA ARG A 52 -5.54 -11.69 -8.82
C ARG A 52 -4.66 -11.23 -7.65
N THR A 53 -3.43 -10.83 -7.96
CA THR A 53 -2.55 -10.22 -6.95
C THR A 53 -3.23 -8.99 -6.38
N LYS A 54 -3.40 -8.93 -5.06
CA LYS A 54 -3.85 -7.74 -4.34
C LYS A 54 -2.74 -7.26 -3.42
N ILE A 55 -2.68 -5.95 -3.22
CA ILE A 55 -1.67 -5.28 -2.39
C ILE A 55 -2.43 -4.54 -1.28
N TYR A 56 -2.03 -4.76 -0.03
CA TYR A 56 -2.49 -4.03 1.14
C TYR A 56 -1.91 -2.61 1.15
N TYR A 57 -2.53 -1.72 0.38
CA TYR A 57 -2.11 -0.33 0.22
C TYR A 57 -2.12 0.45 1.53
N ALA A 58 -3.12 0.21 2.39
CA ALA A 58 -3.20 0.78 3.72
C ALA A 58 -1.93 0.52 4.55
N LYS A 59 -1.48 -0.73 4.55
CA LYS A 59 -0.29 -1.16 5.29
C LYS A 59 0.99 -0.58 4.69
N TYR A 60 1.05 -0.48 3.36
CA TYR A 60 2.17 0.16 2.66
C TYR A 60 2.32 1.63 3.07
N LYS A 61 1.23 2.41 3.03
CA LYS A 61 1.26 3.82 3.42
C LYS A 61 1.56 4.02 4.90
N LEU A 62 0.99 3.19 5.77
CA LEU A 62 1.26 3.29 7.20
C LEU A 62 2.72 3.02 7.53
N ASN A 63 3.34 2.01 6.90
CA ASN A 63 4.77 1.75 7.10
C ASN A 63 5.63 2.90 6.55
N GLN A 64 5.32 3.39 5.34
CA GLN A 64 6.03 4.52 4.75
C GLN A 64 5.99 5.76 5.66
N MET A 65 4.83 6.04 6.27
CA MET A 65 4.68 7.17 7.19
C MET A 65 5.35 6.91 8.54
N THR A 66 5.26 5.69 9.07
CA THR A 66 5.98 5.32 10.29
C THR A 66 7.49 5.47 10.13
N GLU A 67 8.03 5.07 8.97
CA GLU A 67 9.46 5.23 8.65
C GLU A 67 9.86 6.71 8.47
N ALA A 68 9.00 7.54 7.89
CA ALA A 68 9.29 8.95 7.61
C ALA A 68 9.06 9.89 8.81
N LEU A 69 8.05 9.62 9.64
CA LEU A 69 7.52 10.54 10.66
C LEU A 69 7.59 9.95 12.09
N GLY A 70 8.18 8.76 12.24
CA GLY A 70 8.40 8.11 13.53
C GLY A 70 7.12 7.62 14.23
N HIS A 71 7.11 7.67 15.57
CA HIS A 71 6.03 7.14 16.44
C HIS A 71 4.74 7.97 16.46
N SER A 72 4.44 8.72 15.41
CA SER A 72 3.20 9.48 15.32
C SER A 72 1.99 8.54 15.26
N ARG A 73 0.85 8.96 15.81
CA ARG A 73 -0.40 8.19 15.72
C ARG A 73 -1.02 8.44 14.35
N PHE A 74 -0.97 7.43 13.49
CA PHE A 74 -1.57 7.47 12.16
C PHE A 74 -2.96 6.84 12.20
N GLU A 75 -3.95 7.57 11.69
CA GLU A 75 -5.27 7.01 11.41
C GLU A 75 -5.46 6.88 9.90
N ILE A 76 -5.81 5.67 9.47
CA ILE A 76 -6.14 5.39 8.07
C ILE A 76 -7.66 5.52 7.93
N ILE A 77 -8.10 6.57 7.23
CA ILE A 77 -9.50 6.74 6.87
C ILE A 77 -9.65 6.14 5.47
N ILE A 78 -10.42 5.06 5.39
CA ILE A 78 -10.74 4.38 4.12
C ILE A 78 -12.10 4.91 3.66
N GLY A 79 -12.13 5.62 2.55
CA GLY A 79 -13.36 6.23 2.03
C GLY A 79 -13.07 7.51 1.24
N ASP A 80 -14.04 7.91 0.42
CA ASP A 80 -14.12 9.22 -0.23
C ASP A 80 -14.71 10.26 0.75
#